data_AF-A0A661T573-F1
#
_entry.id   AF-A0A661T573-F1
#
_cell.length_a   1.000
_cell.length_b   1.000
_cell.length_c   1.000
_cell.angle_alpha   90.00
_cell.angle_beta   90.00
_cell.angle_gamma   90.00
#
_symmetry.space_group_name_H-M   'P 1'
#
loop_
_entity.id
_entity.type
_entity.pdbx_description
1 polymer ?
#
loop_
_entity_poly.entity_id
_entity_poly.type
_entity_poly.pdbx_seq_one_letter_code
_entity_poly.pdbx_strand_id
1 'polypeptide(L)'
;MKGGKRGLKASCGSKKERVADFPAERRRMMGPCAFIFKESAVPLWGLSSRRRLERVLRRAGITDFTEDPGSVPAGRTVLLIRGDYLYDDRVINALVETPGVLLTTDPAG
;
A
#
# COMPACT_ATOMS: atom_id res chain seq x y z
N MET A 1 -28.67 41.16 -2.50
CA MET A 1 -28.93 39.73 -2.81
C MET A 1 -27.64 39.09 -3.32
N LYS A 2 -27.27 37.96 -2.71
CA LYS A 2 -26.42 36.82 -3.15
C LYS A 2 -25.35 37.09 -4.23
N GLY A 3 -24.08 36.74 -4.08
CA GLY A 3 -23.42 35.77 -3.21
C GLY A 3 -22.23 35.18 -3.99
N GLY A 4 -21.03 35.71 -3.76
CA GLY A 4 -19.81 35.29 -4.43
C GLY A 4 -19.20 34.04 -3.79
N LYS A 5 -19.17 32.94 -4.53
CA LYS A 5 -18.59 31.66 -4.10
C LYS A 5 -17.07 31.79 -3.99
N ARG A 6 -16.53 31.77 -2.77
CA ARG A 6 -15.09 31.63 -2.51
C ARG A 6 -14.74 30.15 -2.57
N GLY A 7 -13.93 29.77 -3.56
CA GLY A 7 -13.38 28.43 -3.68
C GLY A 7 -12.44 28.12 -2.50
N LEU A 8 -12.76 27.07 -1.74
CA LEU A 8 -11.84 26.46 -0.79
C LEU A 8 -10.80 25.67 -1.59
N LYS A 9 -9.56 26.13 -1.58
CA LYS A 9 -8.42 25.31 -2.03
C LYS A 9 -8.09 24.30 -0.93
N ALA A 10 -8.25 23.02 -1.22
CA ALA A 10 -7.69 21.95 -0.42
C ALA A 10 -6.15 21.98 -0.57
N SER A 11 -5.46 22.47 0.46
CA SER A 11 -4.01 22.36 0.58
C SER A 11 -3.72 21.08 1.37
N CYS A 12 -3.51 19.96 0.66
CA CYS A 12 -2.96 18.77 1.29
C CYS A 12 -1.43 18.90 1.28
N GLY A 13 -0.87 19.37 2.40
CA GLY A 13 0.56 19.50 2.60
C GLY A 13 1.24 18.15 2.62
N SER A 14 1.87 17.77 1.51
CA SER A 14 2.79 16.64 1.47
C SER A 14 4.07 17.02 2.22
N LYS A 15 4.14 16.65 3.50
CA LYS A 15 5.37 16.73 4.29
C LYS A 15 6.30 15.63 3.76
N LYS A 16 7.20 16.03 2.86
CA LYS A 16 8.18 15.17 2.17
C LYS A 16 9.27 14.77 3.17
N GLU A 17 8.99 13.75 3.99
CA GLU A 17 9.99 13.18 4.88
C GLU A 17 11.02 12.43 4.02
N ARG A 18 12.29 12.84 4.14
CA ARG A 18 13.40 12.30 3.34
C ARG A 18 13.66 10.84 3.71
N VAL A 19 13.04 9.92 2.98
CA VAL A 19 13.46 8.52 2.98
C VAL A 19 14.76 8.43 2.18
N ALA A 20 15.82 7.95 2.83
CA ALA A 20 17.16 7.88 2.27
C ALA A 20 17.19 7.10 0.94
N ASP A 21 17.88 7.67 -0.06
CA ASP A 21 18.01 7.08 -1.39
C ASP A 21 19.05 5.95 -1.33
N PHE A 22 18.59 4.70 -1.36
CA PHE A 22 19.45 3.52 -1.37
C PHE A 22 19.81 3.10 -2.81
N PRO A 23 21.09 2.78 -3.10
CA PRO A 23 21.55 2.45 -4.44
C PRO A 23 20.88 1.19 -5.01
N ALA A 24 20.65 1.19 -6.34
CA ALA A 24 19.81 0.23 -7.07
C ALA A 24 20.20 -1.26 -6.90
N GLU A 25 21.46 -1.59 -6.61
CA GLU A 25 21.91 -2.98 -6.40
C GLU A 25 21.50 -3.55 -5.03
N ARG A 26 21.44 -2.72 -3.98
CA ARG A 26 20.88 -3.13 -2.67
C ARG A 26 19.36 -3.33 -2.73
N ARG A 27 18.69 -2.64 -3.65
CA ARG A 27 17.24 -2.75 -3.88
C ARG A 27 16.81 -4.15 -4.38
N ARG A 28 17.71 -4.90 -5.04
CA ARG A 28 17.46 -6.30 -5.50
C ARG A 28 17.64 -7.35 -4.42
N MET A 29 18.55 -7.14 -3.47
CA MET A 29 18.81 -8.07 -2.37
C MET A 29 17.86 -7.82 -1.18
N MET A 30 17.16 -6.69 -1.18
CA MET A 30 16.25 -6.24 -0.13
C MET A 30 14.94 -5.73 -0.75
N GLY A 31 14.33 -6.54 -1.64
CA GLY A 31 13.06 -6.21 -2.27
C GLY A 31 11.93 -5.99 -1.24
N PRO A 32 10.86 -5.28 -1.63
CA PRO A 32 9.74 -4.98 -0.72
C PRO A 32 9.04 -6.27 -0.27
N CYS A 33 8.72 -6.35 1.01
CA CYS A 33 7.92 -7.43 1.60
C CYS A 33 6.48 -6.98 1.74
N ALA A 34 5.51 -7.90 1.66
CA ALA A 34 4.12 -7.61 1.97
C ALA A 34 3.67 -8.27 3.27
N PHE A 35 2.83 -7.56 4.03
CA PHE A 35 2.10 -8.10 5.17
C PHE A 35 0.61 -7.87 4.94
N ILE A 36 -0.13 -8.98 4.84
CA ILE A 36 -1.58 -8.95 4.65
C ILE A 36 -2.24 -9.13 6.01
N PHE A 37 -3.01 -8.15 6.44
CA PHE A 37 -3.77 -8.22 7.68
C PHE A 37 -5.26 -8.13 7.43
N LYS A 38 -6.06 -8.69 8.36
CA LYS A 38 -7.52 -8.67 8.31
C LYS A 38 -8.08 -9.26 7.01
N GLU A 39 -8.16 -10.58 6.98
CA GLU A 39 -8.79 -11.31 5.88
C GLU A 39 -10.32 -11.14 5.88
N SER A 40 -10.93 -11.20 4.69
CA SER A 40 -12.38 -11.21 4.54
C SER A 40 -12.92 -12.63 4.74
N ALA A 41 -13.98 -12.76 5.55
CA ALA A 41 -14.67 -14.02 5.76
C ALA A 41 -15.40 -14.52 4.49
N VAL A 42 -15.71 -13.62 3.55
CA VAL A 42 -16.44 -13.94 2.33
C VAL A 42 -15.44 -14.23 1.19
N PRO A 43 -15.40 -15.47 0.66
CA PRO A 43 -14.62 -15.77 -0.53
C PRO A 43 -15.24 -15.08 -1.74
N LEU A 44 -14.41 -14.51 -2.61
CA LEU A 44 -14.86 -13.97 -3.89
C LEU A 44 -14.41 -14.91 -4.99
N TRP A 45 -15.36 -15.38 -5.79
CA TRP A 45 -15.12 -16.34 -6.89
C TRP A 45 -14.36 -17.61 -6.44
N GLY A 46 -14.68 -18.12 -5.24
CA GLY A 46 -14.03 -19.30 -4.67
C GLY A 46 -12.58 -19.06 -4.20
N LEU A 47 -12.11 -17.81 -4.15
CA LEU A 47 -10.78 -17.44 -3.66
C LEU A 47 -10.88 -16.67 -2.35
N SER A 48 -10.00 -17.02 -1.39
CA SER A 48 -9.81 -16.22 -0.19
C SER A 48 -9.20 -14.86 -0.52
N SER A 49 -9.41 -13.87 0.35
CA SER A 49 -8.78 -12.56 0.26
C SER A 49 -7.26 -12.65 0.12
N ARG A 50 -6.63 -13.53 0.90
CA ARG A 50 -5.18 -13.76 0.86
C ARG A 50 -4.73 -14.26 -0.51
N ARG A 51 -5.34 -15.30 -1.06
CA ARG A 51 -4.95 -15.84 -2.39
C ARG A 51 -5.13 -14.81 -3.51
N ARG A 52 -6.18 -14.00 -3.43
CA ARG A 52 -6.42 -12.91 -4.38
C ARG A 52 -5.31 -11.86 -4.29
N LEU A 53 -5.00 -11.39 -3.08
CA LEU A 53 -3.96 -10.40 -2.85
C LEU A 53 -2.57 -10.92 -3.21
N GLU A 54 -2.22 -12.15 -2.85
CA GLU A 54 -0.95 -12.77 -3.23
C GLU A 54 -0.74 -12.77 -4.75
N ARG A 55 -1.80 -13.06 -5.53
CA ARG A 55 -1.72 -13.01 -7.00
C ARG A 55 -1.44 -11.60 -7.52
N VAL A 56 -2.12 -10.60 -6.96
CA VAL A 56 -1.93 -9.18 -7.34
C VAL A 56 -0.54 -8.70 -6.94
N LEU A 57 -0.12 -8.98 -5.71
CA LEU A 57 1.18 -8.58 -5.17
C LEU A 57 2.35 -9.23 -5.92
N ARG A 58 2.22 -10.50 -6.33
CA ARG A 58 3.21 -11.18 -7.18
C ARG A 58 3.34 -10.53 -8.55
N ARG A 59 2.24 -10.05 -9.14
CA ARG A 59 2.28 -9.29 -10.41
C ARG A 59 2.98 -7.95 -10.25
N ALA A 60 2.84 -7.32 -9.09
CA ALA A 60 3.58 -6.11 -8.71
C ALA A 60 5.06 -6.38 -8.32
N GLY A 61 5.54 -7.62 -8.42
CA GLY A 61 6.93 -7.98 -8.12
C GLY A 61 7.22 -8.28 -6.64
N ILE A 62 6.20 -8.33 -5.78
CA ILE A 62 6.36 -8.73 -4.38
C ILE A 62 6.23 -10.25 -4.27
N THR A 63 7.34 -10.91 -3.95
CA THR A 63 7.38 -12.36 -3.74
C THR A 63 7.54 -12.76 -2.28
N ASP A 64 7.92 -11.82 -1.41
CA ASP A 64 8.20 -12.04 -0.01
C ASP A 64 6.99 -11.60 0.84
N PHE A 65 6.41 -12.54 1.58
CA PHE A 65 5.24 -12.33 2.41
C PHE A 65 5.62 -12.63 3.85
N THR A 66 5.49 -11.63 4.72
CA THR A 66 5.67 -11.83 6.16
C THR A 66 4.30 -11.98 6.83
N GLU A 67 4.28 -12.67 7.97
CA GLU A 67 3.14 -12.71 8.90
C GLU A 67 3.35 -11.81 10.12
N ASP A 68 4.56 -11.27 10.27
CA ASP A 68 4.90 -10.32 11.31
C ASP A 68 5.70 -9.16 10.71
N PRO A 69 5.18 -7.92 10.71
CA PRO A 69 5.97 -6.77 10.26
C PRO A 69 7.13 -6.46 11.22
N GLY A 70 7.06 -6.89 12.49
CA GLY A 70 8.13 -6.70 13.48
C GLY A 70 9.37 -7.56 13.24
N SER A 71 9.24 -8.67 12.52
CA SER A 71 10.35 -9.55 12.17
C SER A 71 11.16 -9.06 10.97
N VAL A 72 10.74 -7.97 10.31
CA VAL A 72 11.41 -7.45 9.12
C VAL A 72 12.66 -6.66 9.50
N PRO A 73 13.83 -6.92 8.89
CA PRO A 73 15.05 -6.18 9.17
C PRO A 73 14.91 -4.68 8.94
N ALA A 74 15.54 -3.89 9.82
CA ALA A 74 15.62 -2.44 9.66
C ALA A 74 16.24 -2.07 8.30
N GLY A 75 15.55 -1.24 7.52
CA GLY A 75 15.97 -0.83 6.18
C GLY A 75 15.26 -1.55 5.01
N ARG A 76 14.42 -2.55 5.29
CA ARG A 76 13.49 -3.11 4.30
C ARG A 76 12.17 -2.33 4.25
N THR A 77 11.64 -2.15 3.06
CA THR A 77 10.30 -1.59 2.87
C THR A 77 9.24 -2.68 3.05
N VAL A 78 8.22 -2.39 3.85
CA VAL A 78 7.10 -3.29 4.09
C VAL A 78 5.81 -2.64 3.59
N LEU A 79 5.10 -3.33 2.72
CA LEU A 79 3.75 -2.96 2.29
C LEU A 79 2.72 -3.61 3.22
N LEU A 80 2.05 -2.79 4.01
CA LEU A 80 0.92 -3.21 4.87
C LEU A 80 -0.37 -3.11 4.06
N ILE A 81 -1.10 -4.21 3.92
CA ILE A 81 -2.34 -4.24 3.12
C ILE A 81 -3.48 -4.95 3.84
N ARG A 82 -4.69 -4.40 3.71
CA ARG A 82 -5.91 -4.98 4.28
C ARG A 82 -6.53 -6.02 3.35
N GLY A 83 -6.78 -7.22 3.86
CA GLY A 83 -7.42 -8.31 3.13
C GLY A 83 -8.91 -8.09 2.82
N ASP A 84 -9.55 -7.17 3.51
CA ASP A 84 -10.98 -6.89 3.38
C ASP A 84 -11.35 -5.91 2.25
N TYR A 85 -10.36 -5.31 1.57
CA TYR A 85 -10.58 -4.47 0.40
C TYR A 85 -10.19 -5.15 -0.93
N LEU A 86 -10.71 -4.57 -2.00
CA LEU A 86 -10.28 -4.86 -3.37
C LEU A 86 -9.40 -3.72 -3.86
N TYR A 87 -8.30 -4.10 -4.51
CA TYR A 87 -7.32 -3.16 -5.05
C TYR A 87 -7.14 -3.46 -6.53
N ASP A 88 -6.97 -2.39 -7.31
CA ASP A 88 -6.55 -2.48 -8.69
C ASP A 88 -5.02 -2.59 -8.78
N ASP A 89 -4.52 -3.25 -9.83
CA ASP A 89 -3.07 -3.41 -10.08
C ASP A 89 -2.35 -2.05 -10.09
N ARG A 90 -2.98 -0.99 -10.61
CA ARG A 90 -2.39 0.37 -10.64
C ARG A 90 -2.18 0.96 -9.25
N VAL A 91 -3.12 0.73 -8.34
CA VAL A 91 -3.02 1.22 -6.96
C VAL A 91 -1.89 0.50 -6.25
N ILE A 92 -1.79 -0.81 -6.42
CA ILE A 92 -0.70 -1.60 -5.82
C ILE A 92 0.65 -1.16 -6.36
N ASN A 93 0.79 -1.00 -7.68
CA ASN A 93 2.05 -0.53 -8.27
C ASN A 93 2.44 0.85 -7.73
N ALA A 94 1.49 1.79 -7.64
CA ALA A 94 1.76 3.12 -7.09
C ALA A 94 2.23 3.07 -5.62
N LEU A 95 1.65 2.18 -4.80
CA LEU A 95 2.05 1.97 -3.41
C LEU A 95 3.44 1.34 -3.29
N VAL A 96 3.80 0.43 -4.19
CA VAL A 96 5.13 -0.20 -4.22
C VAL A 96 6.21 0.78 -4.67
N GLU A 97 5.91 1.62 -5.66
CA GLU A 97 6.85 2.62 -6.18
C GLU A 97 7.05 3.82 -5.23
N THR A 98 6.05 4.12 -4.39
CA THR A 98 6.06 5.30 -3.52
C THR A 98 6.06 4.89 -2.05
N PRO A 99 7.22 4.57 -1.45
CA PRO A 99 7.29 4.24 -0.02
C PRO A 99 6.90 5.44 0.86
N GLY A 100 6.33 5.14 2.04
CA GLY A 100 5.94 6.17 3.01
C GLY A 100 4.59 6.84 2.74
N VAL A 101 3.79 6.29 1.82
CA VAL A 101 2.42 6.75 1.56
C VAL A 101 1.39 5.84 2.22
N LEU A 102 0.24 6.40 2.54
CA LEU A 102 -0.90 5.67 3.11
C LEU A 102 -2.12 5.89 2.21
N LEU A 103 -2.75 4.79 1.79
CA LEU A 103 -4.05 4.83 1.15
C LEU A 103 -5.13 4.94 2.22
N THR A 104 -5.86 6.06 2.23
CA THR A 104 -6.97 6.28 3.16
C THR A 104 -8.30 6.13 2.44
N THR A 105 -9.25 5.45 3.07
CA THR A 105 -10.66 5.58 2.70
C THR A 105 -11.24 6.80 3.40
N ASP A 106 -12.27 7.40 2.82
CA ASP A 106 -13.02 8.42 3.55
C ASP A 106 -13.56 7.81 4.85
N PRO A 107 -13.31 8.42 6.03
CA PRO A 107 -13.89 7.94 7.28
C PRO A 107 -15.43 8.05 7.32
N ALA A 108 -16.06 8.77 6.39
CA ALA A 108 -17.52 8.94 6.31
C ALA A 108 -18.24 7.84 5.49
N GLY A 109 -17.78 6.59 5.61
CA GLY A 109 -18.52 5.42 5.11
C GLY A 109 -19.76 5.13 5.94
#